data_AF-A0A833S1V0-F1
#
_entry.id   AF-A0A833S1V0-F1
#
_cell.length_a   1.000
_cell.length_b   1.000
_cell.length_c   1.000
_cell.angle_alpha   90.00
_cell.angle_beta   90.00
_cell.angle_gamma   90.00
#
_symmetry.space_group_name_H-M   'P 1'
#
loop_
_entity.id
_entity.type
_entity.pdbx_description
1 polymer ?
#
loop_
_entity_poly.entity_id
_entity_poly.type
_entity_poly.pdbx_seq_one_letter_code
_entity_poly.pdbx_strand_id
1 'polypeptide(L)' 'MINYFRSIYVCFSGSTNHCISVYNTMGQNLNTIKFHEGFMATRISPVSCLSFHPYRVILAAGCVDSTITAYASEPRR' A
#
# COMPACT_ATOMS: atom_id res chain seq x y z
N MET A 1 -15.39 -0.47 19.71
CA MET A 1 -14.98 0.12 18.41
C MET A 1 -13.54 -0.28 18.07
N ILE A 2 -13.20 -1.59 18.06
CA ILE A 2 -11.80 -2.10 17.95
C ILE A 2 -11.65 -3.21 16.88
N ASN A 3 -12.72 -3.63 16.19
CA ASN A 3 -12.67 -4.84 15.35
C ASN A 3 -12.29 -4.67 13.87
N TYR A 4 -11.99 -3.46 13.38
CA TYR A 4 -11.72 -3.26 11.95
C TYR A 4 -10.32 -3.67 11.48
N PHE A 5 -9.42 -3.99 12.41
CA PHE A 5 -7.99 -4.12 12.12
C PHE A 5 -7.57 -5.48 11.53
N ARG A 6 -8.40 -6.51 11.70
CA ARG A 6 -7.97 -7.91 11.48
C ARG A 6 -8.08 -8.37 10.01
N SER A 7 -8.37 -7.45 9.11
CA SER A 7 -9.13 -7.78 7.91
C SER A 7 -8.79 -6.92 6.69
N ILE A 8 -7.56 -6.40 6.62
CA ILE A 8 -7.10 -5.61 5.48
C ILE A 8 -6.23 -6.50 4.60
N TYR A 9 -6.57 -6.57 3.31
CA TYR A 9 -5.78 -7.25 2.28
C TYR A 9 -5.17 -6.20 1.37
N VAL A 10 -3.92 -6.38 1.00
CA VAL A 10 -3.31 -5.53 -0.03
C VAL A 10 -2.81 -6.41 -1.15
N CYS A 11 -3.19 -6.01 -2.36
CA CYS A 11 -2.69 -6.58 -3.58
C CYS A 11 -1.94 -5.48 -4.32
N PHE A 12 -0.72 -5.75 -4.74
CA PHE A 12 -0.10 -4.95 -5.78
C PHE A 12 -0.39 -5.60 -7.14
N SER A 13 -0.62 -4.77 -8.15
CA SER A 13 -0.75 -5.23 -9.53
C SER A 13 0.41 -4.67 -10.32
N GLY A 14 1.27 -5.56 -10.82
CA GLY A 14 2.41 -5.24 -11.68
C GLY A 14 2.04 -4.97 -13.15
N SER A 15 0.79 -4.62 -13.44
CA SER A 15 0.38 -4.23 -14.80
C SER A 15 0.91 -2.83 -15.16
N THR A 16 0.66 -2.36 -16.38
CA THR A 16 1.20 -1.11 -17.01
C THR A 16 1.09 0.18 -16.19
N ASN A 17 0.31 0.19 -15.10
CA ASN A 17 0.12 1.36 -14.23
C ASN A 17 0.73 1.20 -12.83
N HIS A 18 1.45 0.09 -12.57
CA HIS A 18 2.02 -0.35 -11.30
C HIS A 18 1.31 0.29 -10.09
N CYS A 19 0.34 -0.41 -9.48
CA CYS A 19 -0.46 0.17 -8.40
C CYS A 19 -0.56 -0.76 -7.20
N ILE A 20 -0.62 -0.17 -6.01
CA ILE A 20 -0.96 -0.86 -4.76
C ILE A 20 -2.43 -0.59 -4.48
N SER A 21 -3.23 -1.64 -4.45
CA SER A 21 -4.64 -1.55 -4.08
C SER A 21 -4.86 -2.20 -2.72
N VAL A 22 -5.40 -1.42 -1.80
CA VAL A 22 -5.78 -1.81 -0.44
C VAL A 22 -7.26 -2.14 -0.42
N TYR A 23 -7.60 -3.35 0.01
CA TYR A 23 -8.95 -3.86 0.10
C TYR A 23 -9.30 -4.25 1.53
N ASN A 24 -10.58 -4.17 1.86
CA ASN A 24 -11.14 -4.74 3.08
C ASN A 24 -11.47 -6.23 2.89
N THR A 25 -11.71 -6.99 3.97
CA THR A 25 -12.22 -8.38 3.92
C THR A 25 -13.51 -8.51 3.13
N MET A 26 -14.28 -7.43 3.03
CA MET A 26 -15.53 -7.40 2.26
C MET A 26 -15.30 -7.16 0.75
N GLY A 27 -14.05 -7.13 0.29
CA GLY A 27 -13.69 -6.87 -1.11
C GLY A 27 -13.79 -5.41 -1.54
N GLN A 28 -14.12 -4.51 -0.60
CA GLN A 28 -14.19 -3.07 -0.88
C GLN A 28 -12.78 -2.48 -1.01
N ASN A 29 -12.53 -1.74 -2.10
CA ASN A 29 -11.29 -0.99 -2.26
C ASN A 29 -11.30 0.20 -1.29
N LEU A 30 -10.39 0.19 -0.33
CA LEU A 30 -10.20 1.26 0.63
C LEU A 30 -9.32 2.37 0.05
N ASN A 31 -8.24 1.97 -0.63
CA ASN A 31 -7.29 2.90 -1.19
C ASN A 31 -6.57 2.29 -2.40
N THR A 32 -6.15 3.14 -3.32
CA THR A 32 -5.30 2.73 -4.45
C THR A 32 -4.18 3.74 -4.62
N ILE A 33 -2.95 3.31 -4.35
CA ILE A 33 -1.74 4.08 -4.57
C ILE A 33 -1.27 3.76 -5.99
N LYS A 34 -1.28 4.76 -6.86
CA LYS A 34 -0.87 4.61 -8.27
C LYS A 34 0.55 5.15 -8.45
N PHE A 35 1.44 4.35 -9.02
CA PHE A 35 2.75 4.83 -9.43
C PHE A 35 2.59 5.54 -10.78
N HIS A 36 2.90 6.83 -10.82
CA HIS A 36 2.94 7.58 -12.06
C HIS A 36 4.38 7.62 -12.55
N GLU A 37 4.63 7.10 -13.75
CA GLU A 37 5.88 7.33 -14.46
C GLU A 37 5.81 8.71 -15.14
N GLY A 38 6.14 9.76 -14.39
CA GLY A 38 6.15 11.13 -14.90
C GLY A 38 7.34 11.91 -14.35
N PHE A 39 7.88 12.83 -15.14
CA PHE A 39 9.08 13.65 -14.84
C PHE A 39 9.02 14.41 -13.49
N MET A 40 7.83 14.59 -12.90
CA MET A 40 7.60 15.19 -11.58
C MET A 40 6.85 14.28 -10.59
N ALA A 41 6.63 13.02 -10.93
CA ALA A 41 6.03 12.07 -10.01
C ALA A 41 7.07 11.68 -8.95
N THR A 42 6.64 11.60 -7.69
CA THR A 42 7.43 11.00 -6.61
C THR A 42 7.95 9.66 -7.10
N ARG A 43 9.28 9.51 -7.13
CA ARG A 43 10.03 8.34 -7.63
C ARG A 43 9.73 7.12 -6.76
N ILE A 44 8.50 6.62 -6.84
CA ILE A 44 8.11 5.38 -6.20
C ILE A 44 8.23 4.33 -7.27
N SER A 45 9.33 3.60 -7.19
CA SER A 45 9.63 2.52 -8.10
C SER A 45 8.64 1.37 -7.92
N PRO A 46 8.53 0.46 -8.91
CA PRO A 46 7.64 -0.69 -8.82
C PRO A 46 7.86 -1.45 -7.51
N VAL A 47 6.77 -1.79 -6.83
CA VAL A 47 6.82 -2.53 -5.58
C VAL A 47 6.99 -4.02 -5.86
N SER A 48 8.00 -4.61 -5.25
CA SER A 48 8.32 -6.03 -5.33
C SER A 48 7.74 -6.82 -4.15
N CYS A 49 7.62 -6.17 -2.97
CA CYS A 49 7.16 -6.83 -1.74
C CYS A 49 6.27 -5.89 -0.92
N LEU A 50 5.26 -6.47 -0.29
CA LEU A 50 4.38 -5.78 0.66
C LEU A 50 4.32 -6.56 1.96
N SER A 51 4.36 -5.88 3.10
CA SER A 51 4.22 -6.49 4.41
C SER A 51 3.42 -5.61 5.35
N PHE A 52 2.49 -6.20 6.09
CA PHE A 52 1.75 -5.51 7.13
C PHE A 52 2.33 -5.75 8.51
N HIS A 53 2.22 -4.74 9.36
CA HIS A 53 2.45 -4.92 10.78
C HIS A 53 1.27 -5.68 11.43
N PRO A 54 1.50 -6.75 12.21
CA PRO A 54 0.43 -7.54 12.83
C PRO A 54 -0.46 -6.80 13.84
N TYR A 55 -0.04 -5.62 14.32
CA TYR A 55 -0.70 -4.86 15.38
C TYR A 55 -1.00 -3.40 15.00
N ARG A 56 -0.44 -2.89 13.89
CA ARG A 56 -0.56 -1.49 13.47
C ARG A 56 -0.97 -1.40 11.99
N VAL A 57 -1.74 -0.38 11.57
CA VAL A 57 -2.14 -0.19 10.16
C VAL A 57 -0.96 0.47 9.47
N ILE A 58 0.12 -0.30 9.36
CA ILE A 58 1.35 0.10 8.73
C ILE A 58 1.61 -0.93 7.64
N LEU A 59 1.66 -0.43 6.41
CA LEU A 59 2.01 -1.18 5.23
C LEU A 59 3.44 -0.80 4.82
N ALA A 60 4.36 -1.75 4.90
CA ALA A 60 5.69 -1.62 4.33
C ALA A 60 5.65 -2.06 2.87
N ALA A 61 6.20 -1.25 1.98
CA ALA A 61 6.36 -1.52 0.56
C ALA A 61 7.84 -1.47 0.19
N GLY A 62 8.38 -2.61 -0.22
CA GLY A 62 9.72 -2.74 -0.77
C GLY A 62 9.68 -2.55 -2.29
N CYS A 63 10.48 -1.62 -2.79
CA CYS A 63 10.56 -1.30 -4.21
C CYS A 63 11.79 -1.94 -4.86
N VAL A 64 11.75 -2.12 -6.19
CA VAL A 64 12.84 -2.72 -6.96
C VAL A 64 14.12 -1.89 -7.00
N ASP A 65 14.05 -0.60 -6.70
CA ASP A 65 15.18 0.32 -6.61
C ASP A 65 15.89 0.30 -5.24
N SER A 66 15.68 -0.78 -4.46
CA SER A 66 16.20 -0.93 -3.10
C SER A 66 15.70 0.12 -2.11
N THR A 67 14.60 0.82 -2.43
CA THR A 67 13.93 1.73 -1.50
C THR A 67 12.82 1.02 -0.74
N ILE A 68 12.60 1.42 0.51
CA ILE A 68 11.52 0.90 1.35
C ILE A 68 10.67 2.07 1.79
N THR A 69 9.38 1.99 1.52
CA THR A 69 8.40 3.02 1.89
C THR A 69 7.40 2.43 2.88
N ALA A 70 7.14 3.12 3.99
CA ALA A 70 6.15 2.69 4.97
C ALA A 70 4.96 3.65 4.96
N TYR A 71 3.76 3.10 4.75
CA TYR A 71 2.49 3.83 4.79
C TYR A 71 1.80 3.53 6.10
N ALA A 72 1.63 4.54 6.94
CA ALA A 72 0.83 4.46 8.16
C ALA A 72 -0.50 5.18 7.96
N SER A 73 -1.61 4.56 8.35
CA SER A 73 -2.86 5.29 8.50
C SER A 73 -2.83 6.02 9.85
N GLU A 74 -2.37 7.26 9.86
CA GLU A 74 -2.44 8.11 11.06
C GLU A 74 -3.92 8.23 11.49
N PRO A 75 -4.29 7.96 12.75
CA PRO A 75 -5.59 8.36 13.23
C PRO A 75 -5.63 9.89 13.20
N ARG A 76 -6.48 10.45 12.33
CA ARG A 76 -6.83 11.88 12.39
C ARG A 76 -7.27 12.18 13.83
N ARG A 77 -6.47 12.98 14.54
CA ARG A 77 -6.81 13.55 15.84
C ARG A 77 -8.01 14.49 15.71
#